data_AF-A0A917F7U8-F1
#
_entry.id   AF-A0A917F7U8-F1
#
_cell.length_a   1.000
_cell.length_b   1.000
_cell.length_c   1.000
_cell.angle_alpha   90.00
_cell.angle_beta   90.00
_cell.angle_gamma   90.00
#
_symmetry.space_group_name_H-M   'P 1'
#
loop_
_entity.id
_entity.type
_entity.pdbx_description
1 polymer ?
#
loop_
_entity_poly.entity_id
_entity_poly.type
_entity_poly.pdbx_seq_one_letter_code
_entity_poly.pdbx_strand_id
1 'polypeptide(L)'
;MKSRKLGAELELFLTKDDIPATPKDWAIIVNRAVSAGYSAITEPYNGLALGASGKNGWFILDNNCAIVELVSLPFCDLDATIDNLENLLAFFESITPEYRLHWVSQYAPPNEDEYWNRTVSTGLYSIVRHQNWGHWHLMNSLAFQPAIDISTPEIPAVLRTLYLTAPLFVHLYGGHDIKNTPRLQNWLHAIPYSAQRTGLPTREINSLDDYVANLLDLPAFIVSNSVKNGELAFFDTQNGRPRVSDVVFNGATAFRVHHIPTTSQMRTDKIGYDKTYVNGSLANFYALSLPFWHCRLVFDAGVGTIDGDVGKITRAIEKSDKLYVELRHIGTPQNMMELRKIYQVFVNLVERAQEINQTISPLISWQEAQDENRLAVQNGALGDKSKLVFDTLKELGLFQKEETI
;
A
#
# COMPACT_ATOMS: atom_id res chain seq x y z
N MET A 1 -4.42 19.95 -20.41
CA MET A 1 -4.58 18.85 -19.44
C MET A 1 -3.19 18.30 -19.15
N LYS A 2 -2.81 18.10 -17.88
CA LYS A 2 -1.55 17.39 -17.54
C LYS A 2 -1.69 15.97 -18.11
N SER A 3 -0.66 15.46 -18.81
CA SER A 3 -0.65 14.05 -19.22
C SER A 3 -0.69 13.18 -17.97
N ARG A 4 -1.61 12.21 -17.91
CA ARG A 4 -1.67 11.26 -16.79
C ARG A 4 -0.36 10.50 -16.72
N LYS A 5 0.13 10.26 -15.50
CA LYS A 5 1.26 9.39 -15.27
C LYS A 5 0.84 8.08 -14.64
N LEU A 6 1.60 7.05 -14.95
CA LEU A 6 1.48 5.67 -14.52
C LEU A 6 2.73 5.34 -13.71
N GLY A 7 2.55 4.74 -12.54
CA GLY A 7 3.64 4.23 -11.72
C GLY A 7 3.27 2.89 -11.10
N ALA A 8 4.26 2.12 -10.67
CA ALA A 8 4.01 0.82 -10.07
C ALA A 8 5.05 0.48 -9.00
N GLU A 9 4.59 -0.23 -7.97
CA GLU A 9 5.42 -0.86 -6.95
C GLU A 9 5.29 -2.39 -7.09
N LEU A 10 6.42 -3.10 -7.08
CA LEU A 10 6.48 -4.55 -7.19
C LEU A 10 7.34 -5.13 -6.07
N GLU A 11 6.73 -5.93 -5.22
CA GLU A 11 7.43 -6.65 -4.15
C GLU A 11 7.82 -8.05 -4.63
N LEU A 12 9.10 -8.40 -4.48
CA LEU A 12 9.66 -9.72 -4.79
C LEU A 12 10.40 -10.30 -3.58
N PHE A 13 10.33 -11.62 -3.43
CA PHE A 13 10.97 -12.29 -2.31
C PHE A 13 12.41 -12.61 -2.69
N LEU A 14 13.34 -12.43 -1.77
CA LEU A 14 14.77 -12.50 -2.02
C LEU A 14 15.41 -13.62 -1.20
N THR A 15 16.04 -14.58 -1.88
CA THR A 15 16.83 -15.64 -1.24
C THR A 15 18.24 -15.73 -1.79
N LYS A 16 19.14 -16.31 -1.03
CA LYS A 16 20.49 -16.71 -1.42
C LYS A 16 20.72 -18.13 -0.94
N ASP A 17 21.07 -19.04 -1.84
CA ASP A 17 21.16 -20.48 -1.55
C ASP A 17 19.87 -21.03 -0.88
N ASP A 18 18.71 -20.57 -1.35
CA ASP A 18 17.37 -20.84 -0.79
C ASP A 18 17.13 -20.38 0.66
N ILE A 19 18.05 -19.58 1.21
CA ILE A 19 17.92 -18.93 2.52
C ILE A 19 17.45 -17.49 2.32
N PRO A 20 16.40 -17.02 3.03
CA PRO A 20 15.93 -15.64 2.92
C PRO A 20 17.01 -14.61 3.31
N ALA A 21 17.03 -13.49 2.59
CA ALA A 21 18.03 -12.45 2.79
C ALA A 21 17.98 -11.84 4.20
N THR A 22 19.17 -11.56 4.74
CA THR A 22 19.38 -11.01 6.08
C THR A 22 19.64 -9.50 6.05
N PRO A 23 19.62 -8.81 7.20
CA PRO A 23 20.06 -7.40 7.27
C PRO A 23 21.48 -7.15 6.75
N LYS A 24 22.39 -8.13 6.91
CA LYS A 24 23.76 -8.04 6.39
C LYS A 24 23.77 -8.11 4.86
N ASP A 25 22.97 -9.00 4.29
CA ASP A 25 22.79 -9.11 2.84
C ASP A 25 22.26 -7.79 2.26
N TRP A 26 21.23 -7.22 2.90
CA TRP A 26 20.64 -5.96 2.47
C TRP A 26 21.66 -4.81 2.42
N ALA A 27 22.49 -4.67 3.46
CA ALA A 27 23.55 -3.66 3.49
C ALA A 27 24.55 -3.83 2.32
N ILE A 28 24.88 -5.07 1.95
CA ILE A 28 25.75 -5.37 0.80
C ILE A 28 25.07 -4.92 -0.50
N ILE A 29 23.78 -5.25 -0.68
CA ILE A 29 23.00 -4.90 -1.88
C ILE A 29 22.98 -3.39 -2.10
N VAL A 30 22.66 -2.61 -1.06
CA VAL A 30 22.63 -1.14 -1.18
C VAL A 30 24.02 -0.58 -1.49
N ASN A 31 25.08 -1.07 -0.83
CA ASN A 31 26.45 -0.62 -1.11
C ASN A 31 26.88 -0.89 -2.56
N ARG A 32 26.44 -2.01 -3.15
CA ARG A 32 26.70 -2.31 -4.57
C ARG A 32 25.96 -1.37 -5.50
N ALA A 33 24.69 -1.06 -5.20
CA ALA A 33 23.95 -0.06 -5.98
C ALA A 33 24.61 1.32 -5.91
N VAL A 34 25.07 1.74 -4.73
CA VAL A 34 25.81 2.99 -4.56
C VAL A 34 27.11 2.98 -5.38
N SER A 35 27.83 1.86 -5.38
CA SER A 35 29.04 1.68 -6.20
C SER A 35 28.74 1.74 -7.71
N ALA A 36 27.51 1.38 -8.11
CA ALA A 36 27.01 1.50 -9.47
C ALA A 36 26.40 2.88 -9.80
N GLY A 37 26.51 3.86 -8.90
CA GLY A 37 26.08 5.24 -9.12
C GLY A 37 24.67 5.59 -8.63
N TYR A 38 24.02 4.72 -7.86
CA TYR A 38 22.78 5.06 -7.16
C TYR A 38 23.07 5.86 -5.87
N SER A 39 22.06 6.58 -5.39
CA SER A 39 22.09 7.25 -4.09
C SER A 39 21.39 6.39 -3.04
N ALA A 40 22.01 6.22 -1.87
CA ALA A 40 21.39 5.50 -0.76
C ALA A 40 20.14 6.24 -0.26
N ILE A 41 19.08 5.50 0.03
CA ILE A 41 17.91 5.98 0.78
C ILE A 41 18.14 5.57 2.23
N THR A 42 18.17 6.53 3.15
CA THR A 42 18.55 6.30 4.55
C THR A 42 17.42 6.60 5.53
N GLU A 43 17.34 5.79 6.58
CA GLU A 43 16.46 6.00 7.72
C GLU A 43 16.87 7.26 8.51
N PRO A 44 16.00 8.26 8.65
CA PRO A 44 16.33 9.52 9.34
C PRO A 44 16.74 9.35 10.80
N TYR A 45 16.24 8.33 11.51
CA TYR A 45 16.57 8.17 12.93
C TYR A 45 17.95 7.58 13.22
N ASN A 46 18.52 6.82 12.29
CA ASN A 46 19.72 6.04 12.56
C ASN A 46 20.66 5.83 11.37
N GLY A 47 20.35 6.39 10.20
CA GLY A 47 21.18 6.33 9.00
C GLY A 47 21.21 4.96 8.31
N LEU A 48 20.38 4.01 8.73
CA LEU A 48 20.29 2.69 8.10
C LEU A 48 19.92 2.84 6.61
N ALA A 49 20.63 2.14 5.74
CA ALA A 49 20.30 2.06 4.33
C ALA A 49 18.99 1.26 4.11
N LEU A 50 17.91 1.96 3.78
CA LEU A 50 16.60 1.39 3.46
C LEU A 50 16.52 0.92 2.00
N GLY A 51 17.37 1.43 1.13
CA GLY A 51 17.34 1.13 -0.30
C GLY A 51 18.26 2.03 -1.10
N ALA A 52 18.04 2.08 -2.41
CA ALA A 52 18.80 2.95 -3.31
C ALA A 52 17.90 3.55 -4.40
N SER A 53 18.17 4.79 -4.78
CA SER A 53 17.50 5.51 -5.86
C SER A 53 18.47 5.93 -6.95
N GLY A 54 18.04 5.84 -8.21
CA GLY A 54 18.85 6.17 -9.36
C GLY A 54 18.02 6.51 -10.58
N LYS A 55 18.68 6.59 -11.74
CA LYS A 55 18.05 7.01 -13.00
C LYS A 55 16.94 6.08 -13.50
N ASN A 56 16.95 4.80 -13.11
CA ASN A 56 15.97 3.80 -13.56
C ASN A 56 14.85 3.59 -12.53
N GLY A 57 14.75 4.41 -11.48
CA GLY A 57 13.80 4.21 -10.38
C GLY A 57 14.52 3.96 -9.06
N TRP A 58 13.81 3.39 -8.09
CA TRP A 58 14.39 3.04 -6.80
C TRP A 58 13.92 1.67 -6.33
N PHE A 59 14.73 1.04 -5.50
CA PHE A 59 14.35 -0.15 -4.77
C PHE A 59 14.56 0.08 -3.27
N ILE A 60 13.65 -0.43 -2.45
CA ILE A 60 13.67 -0.31 -1.00
C ILE A 60 13.34 -1.65 -0.35
N LEU A 61 13.66 -1.79 0.93
CA LEU A 61 13.10 -2.84 1.75
C LEU A 61 11.66 -2.46 2.08
N ASP A 62 10.76 -3.46 2.06
CA ASP A 62 9.44 -3.29 2.66
C ASP A 62 9.51 -3.65 4.16
N ASN A 63 8.81 -4.68 4.64
CA ASN A 63 8.71 -4.93 6.07
C ASN A 63 9.93 -5.67 6.67
N ASN A 64 10.73 -6.33 5.83
CA ASN A 64 11.95 -7.03 6.21
C ASN A 64 12.90 -7.19 5.02
N CYS A 65 14.13 -7.62 5.29
CA CYS A 65 15.21 -7.66 4.29
C CYS A 65 15.06 -8.72 3.20
N ALA A 66 14.12 -9.66 3.34
CA ALA A 66 13.82 -10.66 2.32
C ALA A 66 12.74 -10.20 1.33
N ILE A 67 12.18 -9.00 1.48
CA ILE A 67 11.24 -8.41 0.53
C ILE A 67 11.88 -7.16 -0.06
N VAL A 68 12.20 -7.23 -1.35
CA VAL A 68 12.59 -6.04 -2.12
C VAL A 68 11.35 -5.47 -2.80
N GLU A 69 11.14 -4.18 -2.61
CA GLU A 69 10.14 -3.40 -3.33
C GLU A 69 10.84 -2.59 -4.43
N LEU A 70 10.48 -2.88 -5.68
CA LEU A 70 10.93 -2.16 -6.87
C LEU A 70 9.88 -1.13 -7.24
N VAL A 71 10.28 0.13 -7.40
CA VAL A 71 9.35 1.23 -7.68
C VAL A 71 9.73 1.93 -8.97
N SER A 72 8.79 1.93 -9.90
CA SER A 72 8.97 2.57 -11.21
C SER A 72 9.00 4.09 -11.07
N LEU A 73 9.68 4.74 -12.02
CA LEU A 73 9.44 6.15 -12.28
C LEU A 73 8.04 6.35 -12.89
N PRO A 74 7.47 7.57 -12.82
CA PRO A 74 6.17 7.85 -13.42
C PRO A 74 6.28 8.17 -14.92
N PHE A 75 5.60 7.41 -15.78
CA PHE A 75 5.58 7.59 -17.25
C PHE A 75 4.18 7.85 -17.79
N CYS A 76 4.04 8.30 -19.04
CA CYS A 76 2.74 8.66 -19.63
C CYS A 76 2.05 7.50 -20.37
N ASP A 77 2.69 6.34 -20.46
CA ASP A 77 2.19 5.17 -21.15
C ASP A 77 2.61 3.90 -20.42
N LEU A 78 1.78 2.86 -20.56
CA LEU A 78 1.95 1.60 -19.84
C LEU A 78 3.26 0.89 -20.25
N ASP A 79 3.59 0.90 -21.55
CA ASP A 79 4.78 0.24 -22.07
C ASP A 79 6.05 0.81 -21.43
N ALA A 80 6.19 2.13 -21.38
CA ALA A 80 7.33 2.78 -20.74
C ALA A 80 7.43 2.49 -19.23
N THR A 81 6.29 2.41 -18.52
CA THR A 81 6.29 2.04 -17.10
C THR A 81 6.74 0.59 -16.90
N ILE A 82 6.27 -0.33 -17.73
CA ILE A 82 6.65 -1.75 -17.69
C ILE A 82 8.13 -1.91 -18.05
N ASP A 83 8.59 -1.29 -19.13
CA ASP A 83 9.99 -1.30 -19.56
C ASP A 83 10.90 -0.72 -18.47
N ASN A 84 10.44 0.31 -17.75
CA ASN A 84 11.19 0.86 -16.62
C ASN A 84 11.35 -0.15 -15.47
N LEU A 85 10.28 -0.88 -15.11
CA LEU A 85 10.35 -1.94 -14.12
C LEU A 85 11.28 -3.08 -14.56
N GLU A 86 11.23 -3.51 -15.83
CA GLU A 86 12.13 -4.53 -16.37
C GLU A 86 13.60 -4.10 -16.29
N ASN A 87 13.88 -2.84 -16.64
CA ASN A 87 15.22 -2.28 -16.53
C ASN A 87 15.70 -2.17 -15.08
N LEU A 88 14.81 -1.83 -14.14
CA LEU A 88 15.13 -1.76 -12.72
C LEU A 88 15.38 -3.16 -12.14
N LEU A 89 14.57 -4.14 -12.52
CA LEU A 89 14.73 -5.55 -12.15
C LEU A 89 16.06 -6.10 -12.67
N ALA A 90 16.35 -5.93 -13.96
CA ALA A 90 17.60 -6.39 -14.57
C ALA A 90 18.83 -5.72 -13.93
N PHE A 91 18.71 -4.43 -13.58
CA PHE A 91 19.74 -3.75 -12.82
C PHE A 91 19.94 -4.38 -11.43
N PHE A 92 18.86 -4.61 -10.69
CA PHE A 92 18.91 -5.25 -9.38
C PHE A 92 19.60 -6.62 -9.47
N GLU A 93 19.14 -7.49 -10.36
CA GLU A 93 19.74 -8.82 -10.59
C GLU A 93 21.22 -8.73 -10.96
N SER A 94 21.63 -7.72 -11.75
CA SER A 94 23.03 -7.54 -12.14
C SER A 94 23.97 -7.22 -10.97
N ILE A 95 23.47 -6.54 -9.92
CA ILE A 95 24.24 -6.22 -8.72
C ILE A 95 24.09 -7.29 -7.63
N THR A 96 23.15 -8.23 -7.78
CA THR A 96 22.86 -9.32 -6.85
C THR A 96 22.87 -10.70 -7.51
N PRO A 97 23.90 -11.10 -8.29
CA PRO A 97 23.88 -12.34 -9.07
C PRO A 97 23.79 -13.62 -8.22
N GLU A 98 24.11 -13.53 -6.93
CA GLU A 98 23.99 -14.64 -5.98
C GLU A 98 22.60 -14.77 -5.35
N TYR A 99 21.71 -13.81 -5.57
CA TYR A 99 20.36 -13.82 -5.02
C TYR A 99 19.35 -14.21 -6.10
N ARG A 100 18.31 -14.93 -5.67
CA ARG A 100 17.16 -15.30 -6.48
C ARG A 100 15.95 -14.49 -6.06
N LEU A 101 15.27 -13.93 -7.05
CA LEU A 101 13.97 -13.28 -6.90
C LEU A 101 12.84 -14.29 -7.14
N HIS A 102 11.82 -14.24 -6.29
CA HIS A 102 10.64 -15.11 -6.40
C HIS A 102 9.38 -14.30 -6.71
N TRP A 103 8.70 -14.72 -7.78
CA TRP A 103 7.45 -14.16 -8.28
C TRP A 103 6.25 -14.88 -7.66
N VAL A 104 6.07 -14.67 -6.36
CA VAL A 104 5.02 -15.31 -5.56
C VAL A 104 4.38 -14.29 -4.64
N SER A 105 3.08 -14.38 -4.43
CA SER A 105 2.37 -13.45 -3.53
C SER A 105 2.48 -13.85 -2.05
N GLN A 106 2.80 -15.11 -1.77
CA GLN A 106 3.08 -15.63 -0.43
C GLN A 106 4.21 -16.67 -0.54
N TYR A 107 5.40 -16.34 -0.04
CA TYR A 107 6.56 -17.23 -0.16
C TYR A 107 6.45 -18.46 0.77
N ALA A 108 6.04 -18.24 2.02
CA ALA A 108 5.88 -19.29 3.03
C ALA A 108 4.88 -18.82 4.11
N PRO A 109 4.31 -19.72 4.95
CA PRO A 109 3.56 -19.32 6.13
C PRO A 109 4.35 -18.36 7.03
N PRO A 110 3.70 -17.43 7.75
CA PRO A 110 4.40 -16.50 8.62
C PRO A 110 5.01 -17.21 9.84
N ASN A 111 6.23 -16.79 10.21
CA ASN A 111 6.98 -17.30 11.35
C ASN A 111 7.62 -16.14 12.13
N GLU A 112 7.11 -15.87 13.33
CA GLU A 112 7.54 -14.72 14.12
C GLU A 112 9.04 -14.74 14.46
N ASP A 113 9.61 -15.89 14.81
CA ASP A 113 11.03 -15.97 15.17
C ASP A 113 11.94 -15.69 13.95
N GLU A 114 11.53 -16.12 12.76
CA GLU A 114 12.22 -15.77 11.51
C GLU A 114 12.09 -14.28 11.19
N TYR A 115 10.92 -13.67 11.41
CA TYR A 115 10.71 -12.24 11.19
C TYR A 115 11.71 -11.39 11.98
N TRP A 116 11.94 -11.74 13.25
CA TRP A 116 12.89 -11.01 14.10
C TRP A 116 14.34 -11.05 13.58
N ASN A 117 14.72 -12.10 12.86
CA ASN A 117 16.06 -12.24 12.27
C ASN A 117 16.22 -11.49 10.94
N ARG A 118 15.12 -11.08 10.30
CA ARG A 118 15.11 -10.42 8.98
C ARG A 118 14.77 -8.94 9.04
N THR A 119 14.16 -8.49 10.12
CA THR A 119 13.71 -7.11 10.25
C THR A 119 14.85 -6.16 10.60
N VAL A 120 14.63 -4.88 10.30
CA VAL A 120 15.56 -3.79 10.61
C VAL A 120 14.88 -2.65 11.35
N SER A 121 15.69 -1.85 12.06
CA SER A 121 15.23 -0.71 12.84
C SER A 121 14.86 0.48 11.97
N THR A 122 13.62 0.51 11.47
CA THR A 122 13.06 1.67 10.73
C THR A 122 12.08 2.46 11.58
N GLY A 123 11.83 3.73 11.22
CA GLY A 123 10.81 4.62 11.76
C GLY A 123 9.47 3.93 12.03
N LEU A 124 8.75 3.66 10.95
CA LEU A 124 7.39 3.13 11.01
C LEU A 124 7.33 1.73 11.62
N TYR A 125 8.14 0.78 11.12
CA TYR A 125 8.05 -0.60 11.60
C TYR A 125 8.50 -0.77 13.06
N SER A 126 9.35 0.10 13.60
CA SER A 126 9.67 0.07 15.04
C SER A 126 8.47 0.48 15.90
N ILE A 127 7.65 1.43 15.44
CA ILE A 127 6.39 1.79 16.10
C ILE A 127 5.41 0.60 16.03
N VAL A 128 5.24 0.02 14.85
CA VAL A 128 4.36 -1.13 14.61
C VAL A 128 4.71 -2.29 15.55
N ARG A 129 6.00 -2.57 15.73
CA ARG A 129 6.51 -3.59 16.67
C ARG A 129 6.31 -3.20 18.13
N HIS A 130 6.64 -1.97 18.50
CA HIS A 130 6.45 -1.46 19.86
C HIS A 130 5.00 -1.56 20.31
N GLN A 131 4.07 -1.34 19.38
CA GLN A 131 2.64 -1.44 19.63
C GLN A 131 2.07 -2.87 19.45
N ASN A 132 2.91 -3.86 19.11
CA ASN A 132 2.56 -5.27 18.93
C ASN A 132 1.43 -5.53 17.91
N TRP A 133 1.49 -4.93 16.73
CA TRP A 133 0.41 -5.01 15.73
C TRP A 133 0.30 -6.35 14.98
N GLY A 134 1.05 -7.40 15.34
CA GLY A 134 1.02 -8.67 14.61
C GLY A 134 1.59 -8.57 13.19
N HIS A 135 2.31 -7.48 12.85
CA HIS A 135 2.80 -7.23 11.49
C HIS A 135 3.70 -8.33 10.92
N TRP A 136 4.29 -9.16 11.77
CA TRP A 136 5.04 -10.35 11.37
C TRP A 136 4.20 -11.33 10.52
N HIS A 137 2.87 -11.28 10.58
CA HIS A 137 1.99 -12.04 9.69
C HIS A 137 2.22 -11.73 8.19
N LEU A 138 2.74 -10.53 7.86
CA LEU A 138 3.03 -10.11 6.48
C LEU A 138 4.47 -10.37 6.03
N MET A 139 5.31 -11.00 6.87
CA MET A 139 6.75 -11.13 6.59
C MET A 139 7.12 -11.86 5.29
N ASN A 140 6.20 -12.63 4.74
CA ASN A 140 6.38 -13.42 3.52
C ASN A 140 5.31 -13.09 2.46
N SER A 141 4.57 -11.99 2.67
CA SER A 141 3.49 -11.52 1.81
C SER A 141 4.03 -10.49 0.83
N LEU A 142 3.70 -10.62 -0.46
CA LEU A 142 4.21 -9.74 -1.50
C LEU A 142 3.08 -9.22 -2.40
N ALA A 143 3.20 -7.96 -2.81
CA ALA A 143 2.21 -7.24 -3.58
C ALA A 143 2.73 -6.73 -4.92
N PHE A 144 1.78 -6.51 -5.83
CA PHE A 144 1.94 -5.60 -6.95
C PHE A 144 0.93 -4.47 -6.82
N GLN A 145 1.39 -3.23 -6.95
CA GLN A 145 0.60 -2.04 -6.67
C GLN A 145 0.68 -1.09 -7.87
N PRO A 146 -0.21 -1.24 -8.87
CA PRO A 146 -0.27 -0.32 -9.98
C PRO A 146 -0.93 0.99 -9.55
N ALA A 147 -0.45 2.11 -10.11
CA ALA A 147 -0.92 3.46 -9.83
C ALA A 147 -1.11 4.29 -11.10
N ILE A 148 -2.04 5.24 -11.04
CA ILE A 148 -2.35 6.16 -12.16
C ILE A 148 -2.87 7.50 -11.63
N ASP A 149 -2.34 8.60 -12.19
CA ASP A 149 -2.83 9.96 -11.92
C ASP A 149 -4.30 10.11 -12.33
N ILE A 150 -5.07 10.80 -11.50
CA ILE A 150 -6.46 11.13 -11.80
C ILE A 150 -6.73 12.62 -11.56
N SER A 151 -7.83 13.11 -12.12
CA SER A 151 -8.30 14.47 -11.85
C SER A 151 -9.45 14.48 -10.84
N THR A 152 -9.64 15.62 -10.18
CA THR A 152 -10.67 15.81 -9.15
C THR A 152 -12.08 15.37 -9.58
N PRO A 153 -12.58 15.72 -10.79
CA PRO A 153 -13.94 15.32 -11.20
C PRO A 153 -14.13 13.81 -11.32
N GLU A 154 -13.05 13.06 -11.48
CA GLU A 154 -13.08 11.61 -11.71
C GLU A 154 -13.04 10.80 -10.41
N ILE A 155 -12.62 11.42 -9.30
CA ILE A 155 -12.40 10.75 -8.00
C ILE A 155 -13.59 9.85 -7.61
N PRO A 156 -14.86 10.32 -7.61
CA PRO A 156 -15.96 9.49 -7.15
C PRO A 156 -16.16 8.26 -8.04
N ALA A 157 -16.18 8.45 -9.37
CA ALA A 157 -16.41 7.35 -10.31
C ALA A 157 -15.27 6.32 -10.29
N VAL A 158 -14.03 6.79 -10.20
CA VAL A 158 -12.84 5.93 -10.10
C VAL A 158 -12.86 5.11 -8.83
N LEU A 159 -13.01 5.76 -7.66
CA LEU A 159 -13.02 5.04 -6.39
C LEU A 159 -14.17 4.03 -6.33
N ARG A 160 -15.38 4.42 -6.73
CA ARG A 160 -16.52 3.50 -6.79
C ARG A 160 -16.24 2.30 -7.69
N THR A 161 -15.75 2.53 -8.91
CA THR A 161 -15.43 1.45 -9.85
C THR A 161 -14.46 0.47 -9.20
N LEU A 162 -13.33 0.97 -8.68
CA LEU A 162 -12.29 0.13 -8.08
C LEU A 162 -12.82 -0.66 -6.87
N TYR A 163 -13.66 -0.07 -6.02
CA TYR A 163 -14.23 -0.77 -4.87
C TYR A 163 -15.33 -1.77 -5.23
N LEU A 164 -16.20 -1.47 -6.19
CA LEU A 164 -17.23 -2.41 -6.65
C LEU A 164 -16.62 -3.60 -7.41
N THR A 165 -15.43 -3.43 -7.99
CA THR A 165 -14.66 -4.52 -8.61
C THR A 165 -13.68 -5.21 -7.66
N ALA A 166 -13.55 -4.74 -6.41
CA ALA A 166 -12.58 -5.28 -5.45
C ALA A 166 -12.68 -6.81 -5.25
N PRO A 167 -13.87 -7.42 -5.09
CA PRO A 167 -13.98 -8.86 -4.92
C PRO A 167 -13.35 -9.64 -6.07
N LEU A 168 -13.52 -9.16 -7.31
CA LEU A 168 -12.97 -9.78 -8.51
C LEU A 168 -11.45 -9.74 -8.53
N PHE A 169 -10.86 -8.58 -8.21
CA PHE A 169 -9.42 -8.43 -8.15
C PHE A 169 -8.79 -9.27 -7.05
N VAL A 170 -9.44 -9.35 -5.89
CA VAL A 170 -9.02 -10.23 -4.79
C VAL A 170 -9.05 -11.69 -5.23
N HIS A 171 -10.14 -12.12 -5.87
CA HIS A 171 -10.29 -13.50 -6.34
C HIS A 171 -9.28 -13.87 -7.43
N LEU A 172 -9.15 -13.03 -8.45
CA LEU A 172 -8.32 -13.30 -9.62
C LEU A 172 -6.82 -13.11 -9.34
N TYR A 173 -6.47 -12.11 -8.52
CA TYR A 173 -5.10 -11.62 -8.40
C TYR A 173 -4.61 -11.50 -6.95
N GLY A 174 -5.37 -11.96 -5.94
CA GLY A 174 -5.02 -11.80 -4.52
C GLY A 174 -3.86 -12.66 -4.01
N GLY A 175 -3.48 -13.69 -4.77
CA GLY A 175 -2.31 -14.52 -4.52
C GLY A 175 -2.58 -15.99 -4.81
N HIS A 176 -1.76 -16.56 -5.69
CA HIS A 176 -1.96 -17.85 -6.38
C HIS A 176 -2.10 -19.07 -5.46
N ASP A 177 -3.32 -19.33 -5.01
CA ASP A 177 -3.96 -20.64 -4.89
C ASP A 177 -5.48 -20.38 -4.95
N ILE A 178 -6.18 -20.85 -6.00
CA ILE A 178 -7.58 -20.50 -6.32
C ILE A 178 -8.55 -20.82 -5.15
N LYS A 179 -8.10 -21.59 -4.15
CA LYS A 179 -8.90 -22.01 -3.00
C LYS A 179 -8.63 -21.22 -1.72
N ASN A 180 -7.58 -20.41 -1.64
CA ASN A 180 -7.30 -19.57 -0.49
C ASN A 180 -6.31 -18.44 -0.84
N THR A 181 -6.54 -17.22 -0.33
CA THR A 181 -5.56 -16.12 -0.42
C THR A 181 -4.88 -15.87 0.94
N PRO A 182 -3.90 -16.71 1.38
CA PRO A 182 -3.24 -16.54 2.68
C PRO A 182 -2.71 -15.12 2.93
N ARG A 183 -2.22 -14.46 1.87
CA ARG A 183 -1.73 -13.08 1.93
C ARG A 183 -2.77 -12.14 2.53
N LEU A 184 -3.98 -12.10 1.96
CA LEU A 184 -5.01 -11.15 2.39
C LEU A 184 -5.64 -11.53 3.74
N GLN A 185 -5.64 -12.82 4.09
CA GLN A 185 -5.98 -13.25 5.45
C GLN A 185 -4.94 -12.73 6.46
N ASN A 186 -3.65 -12.80 6.15
CA ASN A 186 -2.58 -12.25 6.99
C ASN A 186 -2.72 -10.73 7.22
N TRP A 187 -3.24 -9.97 6.24
CA TRP A 187 -3.56 -8.54 6.40
C TRP A 187 -4.60 -8.29 7.51
N LEU A 188 -5.56 -9.20 7.71
CA LEU A 188 -6.58 -9.08 8.76
C LEU A 188 -5.98 -9.20 10.17
N HIS A 189 -4.87 -9.92 10.31
CA HIS A 189 -4.16 -10.14 11.57
C HIS A 189 -3.07 -9.09 11.84
N ALA A 190 -2.51 -8.48 10.80
CA ALA A 190 -1.36 -7.58 10.87
C ALA A 190 -1.68 -6.11 11.19
N ILE A 191 -2.96 -5.70 11.05
CA ILE A 191 -3.36 -4.30 11.15
C ILE A 191 -4.33 -4.11 12.31
N PRO A 192 -4.04 -3.20 13.26
CA PRO A 192 -4.97 -2.87 14.33
C PRO A 192 -6.26 -2.32 13.76
N TYR A 193 -7.39 -2.77 14.31
CA TYR A 193 -8.71 -2.38 13.83
C TYR A 193 -8.86 -2.66 12.32
N SER A 194 -8.30 -3.78 11.84
CA SER A 194 -8.31 -4.19 10.44
C SER A 194 -9.69 -4.04 9.79
N ALA A 195 -10.77 -4.37 10.51
CA ALA A 195 -12.14 -4.20 10.05
C ALA A 195 -12.51 -2.78 9.57
N GLN A 196 -11.81 -1.73 10.03
CA GLN A 196 -12.03 -0.34 9.63
C GLN A 196 -11.00 0.15 8.59
N ARG A 197 -9.79 -0.42 8.58
CA ARG A 197 -8.68 0.06 7.75
C ARG A 197 -8.40 -0.80 6.52
N THR A 198 -8.81 -2.06 6.50
CA THR A 198 -8.62 -2.99 5.38
C THR A 198 -9.95 -3.29 4.71
N GLY A 199 -9.92 -3.98 3.57
CA GLY A 199 -11.12 -4.19 2.75
C GLY A 199 -11.58 -2.91 2.05
N LEU A 200 -12.83 -2.50 2.27
CA LEU A 200 -13.46 -1.34 1.64
C LEU A 200 -13.77 -0.26 2.70
N PRO A 201 -13.87 1.02 2.30
CA PRO A 201 -14.42 2.07 3.16
C PRO A 201 -15.81 1.69 3.68
N THR A 202 -16.10 2.08 4.92
CA THR A 202 -17.37 1.75 5.59
C THR A 202 -18.57 2.33 4.84
N ARG A 203 -18.46 3.60 4.41
CA ARG A 203 -19.54 4.32 3.73
C ARG A 203 -19.25 4.39 2.25
N GLU A 204 -20.32 4.29 1.46
CA GLU A 204 -20.26 4.46 0.01
C GLU A 204 -19.74 5.85 -0.37
N ILE A 205 -18.87 5.89 -1.38
CA ILE A 205 -18.24 7.13 -1.85
C ILE A 205 -19.02 7.65 -3.05
N ASN A 206 -19.87 8.66 -2.86
CA ASN A 206 -20.55 9.34 -3.97
C ASN A 206 -19.89 10.67 -4.33
N SER A 207 -19.00 11.16 -3.47
CA SER A 207 -18.31 12.44 -3.60
C SER A 207 -16.93 12.40 -2.92
N LEU A 208 -16.10 13.41 -3.15
CA LEU A 208 -14.86 13.59 -2.41
C LEU A 208 -15.12 13.81 -0.90
N ASP A 209 -16.22 14.48 -0.55
CA ASP A 209 -16.61 14.68 0.84
C ASP A 209 -16.94 13.36 1.56
N ASP A 210 -17.59 12.41 0.88
CA ASP A 210 -17.81 11.07 1.44
C ASP A 210 -16.50 10.32 1.68
N TYR A 211 -15.52 10.48 0.78
CA TYR A 211 -14.19 9.90 0.96
C TYR A 211 -13.48 10.51 2.17
N VAL A 212 -13.50 11.84 2.30
CA VAL A 212 -12.93 12.56 3.46
C VAL A 212 -13.64 12.16 4.74
N ALA A 213 -14.97 11.99 4.73
CA ALA A 213 -15.72 11.52 5.88
C ALA A 213 -15.29 10.11 6.32
N ASN A 214 -15.08 9.18 5.38
CA ASN A 214 -14.51 7.87 5.69
C ASN A 214 -13.12 7.98 6.32
N LEU A 215 -12.24 8.86 5.81
CA LEU A 215 -10.91 9.07 6.38
C LEU A 215 -10.96 9.64 7.80
N LEU A 216 -11.88 10.56 8.09
CA LEU A 216 -12.07 11.16 9.42
C LEU A 216 -12.58 10.16 10.45
N ASP A 217 -13.35 9.16 10.02
CA ASP A 217 -13.89 8.10 10.87
C ASP A 217 -12.87 7.01 11.24
N LEU A 218 -11.74 6.93 10.52
CA LEU A 218 -10.69 5.97 10.82
C LEU A 218 -10.10 6.25 12.21
N PRO A 219 -9.59 5.23 12.92
CA PRO A 219 -8.72 5.48 14.05
C PRO A 219 -7.48 6.27 13.55
N ALA A 220 -6.85 7.07 14.41
CA ALA A 220 -5.62 7.77 14.05
C ALA A 220 -4.46 6.77 13.87
N PHE A 221 -3.67 6.95 12.81
CA PHE A 221 -2.53 6.07 12.51
C PHE A 221 -1.25 6.62 13.13
N ILE A 222 -0.61 7.61 12.49
CA ILE A 222 0.55 8.33 13.01
C ILE A 222 0.47 9.80 12.61
N VAL A 223 1.08 10.69 13.39
CA VAL A 223 1.37 12.05 12.93
C VAL A 223 2.77 12.06 12.36
N SER A 224 2.93 12.68 11.19
CA SER A 224 4.21 12.86 10.54
C SER A 224 4.19 14.13 9.70
N ASN A 225 5.22 14.98 9.84
CA ASN A 225 5.45 16.12 8.95
C ASN A 225 6.06 15.67 7.61
N SER A 226 6.65 14.48 7.58
CA SER A 226 7.06 13.69 6.42
C SER A 226 7.53 12.34 6.93
N VAL A 227 6.99 11.23 6.42
CA VAL A 227 7.41 9.89 6.86
C VAL A 227 8.91 9.68 6.58
N LYS A 228 9.47 10.44 5.65
CA LYS A 228 10.87 10.39 5.21
C LYS A 228 11.83 11.25 6.05
N ASN A 229 11.35 12.15 6.90
CA ASN A 229 12.21 13.12 7.61
C ASN A 229 12.39 12.81 9.11
N GLY A 230 11.87 11.68 9.60
CA GLY A 230 11.74 11.44 11.04
C GLY A 230 10.65 12.35 11.61
N GLU A 231 10.49 12.40 12.93
CA GLU A 231 9.37 13.09 13.62
C GLU A 231 8.03 12.35 13.57
N LEU A 232 8.05 11.02 13.66
CA LEU A 232 6.84 10.23 13.84
C LEU A 232 6.30 10.38 15.26
N ALA A 233 4.98 10.56 15.38
CA ALA A 233 4.27 10.38 16.63
C ALA A 233 3.18 9.32 16.47
N PHE A 234 3.05 8.43 17.45
CA PHE A 234 2.03 7.38 17.47
C PHE A 234 1.05 7.55 18.63
N PHE A 235 -0.08 6.87 18.55
CA PHE A 235 -1.13 6.92 19.56
C PHE A 235 -1.17 5.60 20.33
N ASP A 236 -1.29 5.68 21.65
CA ASP A 236 -1.39 4.50 22.51
C ASP A 236 -2.69 3.72 22.26
N THR A 237 -2.55 2.41 22.12
CA THR A 237 -3.65 1.46 21.93
C THR A 237 -4.38 1.11 23.22
N GLN A 238 -3.72 1.22 24.37
CA GLN A 238 -4.25 0.73 25.65
C GLN A 238 -5.41 1.58 26.20
N ASN A 239 -5.46 2.86 25.82
CA ASN A 239 -6.51 3.81 26.25
C ASN A 239 -7.58 4.08 25.18
N GLY A 240 -7.64 3.23 24.14
CA GLY A 240 -8.44 3.47 22.94
C GLY A 240 -7.77 4.51 22.02
N ARG A 241 -7.65 4.19 20.73
CA ARG A 241 -7.11 5.17 19.78
C ARG A 241 -8.12 6.27 19.51
N PRO A 242 -7.68 7.55 19.47
CA PRO A 242 -8.54 8.62 18.98
C PRO A 242 -8.90 8.36 17.51
N ARG A 243 -10.06 8.84 17.07
CA ARG A 243 -10.36 8.92 15.64
C ARG A 243 -9.54 10.02 14.99
N VAL A 244 -9.37 9.96 13.68
CA VAL A 244 -8.73 11.03 12.90
C VAL A 244 -9.45 12.37 13.16
N SER A 245 -10.78 12.37 13.19
CA SER A 245 -11.59 13.55 13.54
C SER A 245 -11.21 14.15 14.90
N ASP A 246 -10.96 13.32 15.92
CA ASP A 246 -10.64 13.79 17.26
C ASP A 246 -9.29 14.53 17.26
N VAL A 247 -8.29 13.94 16.59
CA VAL A 247 -6.96 14.56 16.47
C VAL A 247 -7.00 15.85 15.65
N VAL A 248 -7.80 15.88 14.58
CA VAL A 248 -7.92 17.04 13.69
C VAL A 248 -8.63 18.21 14.36
N PHE A 249 -9.72 17.97 15.08
CA PHE A 249 -10.58 19.05 15.60
C PHE A 249 -10.32 19.41 17.06
N ASN A 250 -9.87 18.45 17.87
CA ASN A 250 -9.73 18.62 19.30
C ASN A 250 -8.30 18.40 19.80
N GLY A 251 -7.39 17.97 18.93
CA GLY A 251 -6.05 17.51 19.31
C GLY A 251 -6.08 16.22 20.14
N ALA A 252 -4.93 15.57 20.26
CA ALA A 252 -4.80 14.37 21.06
C ALA A 252 -3.40 14.24 21.66
N THR A 253 -3.32 13.46 22.74
CA THR A 253 -2.04 13.00 23.25
C THR A 253 -1.46 11.95 22.30
N ALA A 254 -0.21 12.13 21.91
CA ALA A 254 0.58 11.18 21.14
C ALA A 254 1.96 10.98 21.81
N PHE A 255 2.74 10.06 21.26
CA PHE A 255 4.08 9.72 21.71
C PHE A 255 5.04 9.98 20.56
N ARG A 256 5.83 11.04 20.68
CA ARG A 256 6.80 11.45 19.66
C ARG A 256 8.06 10.62 19.78
N VAL A 257 8.44 9.96 18.69
CA VAL A 257 9.67 9.17 18.62
C VAL A 257 10.86 10.12 18.43
N HIS A 258 11.81 10.08 19.37
CA HIS A 258 13.06 10.83 19.29
C HIS A 258 14.28 9.91 19.12
N HIS A 259 14.11 8.60 19.33
CA HIS A 259 15.20 7.62 19.19
C HIS A 259 14.68 6.25 18.73
N ILE A 260 15.39 5.66 17.78
CA ILE A 260 15.20 4.26 17.37
C ILE A 260 16.54 3.55 17.52
N PRO A 261 16.60 2.49 18.34
CA PRO A 261 17.85 1.80 18.61
C PRO A 261 18.31 1.00 17.38
N THR A 262 19.62 0.94 17.17
CA THR A 262 20.29 0.11 16.17
C THR A 262 20.95 -1.08 16.87
N THR A 263 20.17 -2.07 17.31
CA THR A 263 20.75 -3.27 17.92
C THR A 263 20.47 -4.51 17.07
N SER A 264 21.20 -5.60 17.33
CA SER A 264 20.90 -6.90 16.77
C SER A 264 19.75 -7.62 17.48
N GLN A 265 19.16 -7.03 18.53
CA GLN A 265 18.12 -7.60 19.39
C GLN A 265 16.75 -6.95 19.13
N MET A 266 16.32 -6.95 17.86
CA MET A 266 15.09 -6.30 17.38
C MET A 266 13.84 -6.61 18.20
N ARG A 267 13.74 -7.84 18.75
CA ARG A 267 12.58 -8.30 19.54
C ARG A 267 12.40 -7.55 20.87
N THR A 268 13.51 -7.14 21.48
CA THR A 268 13.52 -6.51 22.80
C THR A 268 13.82 -5.02 22.75
N ASP A 269 14.08 -4.50 21.55
CA ASP A 269 14.37 -3.09 21.33
C ASP A 269 13.18 -2.21 21.71
N LYS A 270 13.49 -1.15 22.46
CA LYS A 270 12.52 -0.13 22.85
C LYS A 270 12.83 1.17 22.15
N ILE A 271 11.86 1.69 21.42
CA ILE A 271 11.93 3.06 20.88
C ILE A 271 11.91 4.07 22.04
N GLY A 272 12.69 5.14 21.91
CA GLY A 272 12.65 6.28 22.81
C GLY A 272 11.59 7.27 22.35
N TYR A 273 10.67 7.63 23.26
CA TYR A 273 9.58 8.54 22.98
C TYR A 273 9.22 9.42 24.17
N ASP A 274 8.68 10.60 23.86
CA ASP A 274 8.12 11.52 24.83
C ASP A 274 6.62 11.72 24.58
N LYS A 275 5.86 11.86 25.66
CA LYS A 275 4.45 12.23 25.58
C LYS A 275 4.35 13.67 25.05
N THR A 276 3.53 13.88 24.04
CA THR A 276 3.31 15.18 23.42
C THR A 276 1.83 15.37 23.10
N TYR A 277 1.42 16.61 22.89
CA TYR A 277 0.08 16.93 22.43
C TYR A 277 0.16 17.40 20.98
N VAL A 278 -0.61 16.78 20.10
CA VAL A 278 -0.57 17.00 18.65
C VAL A 278 -1.94 17.40 18.13
N ASN A 279 -1.94 18.27 17.13
CA ASN A 279 -3.12 18.62 16.34
C ASN A 279 -2.94 18.11 14.92
N GLY A 280 -4.03 17.64 14.31
CA GLY A 280 -4.06 17.34 12.89
C GLY A 280 -3.87 18.61 12.06
N SER A 281 -3.18 18.49 10.93
CA SER A 281 -2.93 19.56 9.97
C SER A 281 -3.09 19.01 8.55
N LEU A 282 -3.17 19.88 7.55
CA LEU A 282 -3.20 19.43 6.16
C LEU A 282 -1.96 18.58 5.83
N ALA A 283 -0.78 18.99 6.32
CA ALA A 283 0.49 18.34 6.02
C ALA A 283 0.57 16.89 6.54
N ASN A 284 -0.09 16.61 7.67
CA ASN A 284 -0.07 15.29 8.29
C ASN A 284 -1.37 14.48 8.08
N PHE A 285 -2.39 15.06 7.44
CA PHE A 285 -3.72 14.43 7.33
C PHE A 285 -3.67 13.08 6.63
N TYR A 286 -2.90 12.95 5.55
CA TYR A 286 -2.77 11.69 4.83
C TYR A 286 -2.14 10.58 5.69
N ALA A 287 -1.03 10.86 6.37
CA ALA A 287 -0.39 9.90 7.27
C ALA A 287 -1.24 9.57 8.50
N LEU A 288 -1.97 10.57 9.02
CA LEU A 288 -2.89 10.41 10.14
C LEU A 288 -4.07 9.50 9.81
N SER A 289 -4.58 9.60 8.60
CA SER A 289 -5.76 8.86 8.11
C SER A 289 -5.43 7.64 7.27
N LEU A 290 -4.16 7.23 7.19
CA LEU A 290 -3.67 6.23 6.23
C LEU A 290 -4.60 5.00 6.13
N PRO A 291 -5.33 4.83 5.01
CA PRO A 291 -6.15 3.66 4.78
C PRO A 291 -5.32 2.54 4.14
N PHE A 292 -5.73 1.32 4.43
CA PHE A 292 -5.17 0.08 3.89
C PHE A 292 -6.24 -0.69 3.09
N TRP A 293 -7.19 0.05 2.53
CA TRP A 293 -8.30 -0.47 1.72
C TRP A 293 -7.80 -1.01 0.37
N HIS A 294 -8.73 -1.62 -0.38
CA HIS A 294 -8.47 -2.26 -1.68
C HIS A 294 -7.78 -1.32 -2.67
N CYS A 295 -8.28 -0.10 -2.79
CA CYS A 295 -7.63 0.98 -3.48
C CYS A 295 -7.40 2.16 -2.53
N ARG A 296 -6.48 3.04 -2.90
CA ARG A 296 -6.15 4.23 -2.11
C ARG A 296 -6.06 5.44 -3.03
N LEU A 297 -6.70 6.54 -2.62
CA LEU A 297 -6.42 7.85 -3.19
C LEU A 297 -5.20 8.42 -2.47
N VAL A 298 -4.12 8.64 -3.20
CA VAL A 298 -2.93 9.28 -2.69
C VAL A 298 -2.96 10.75 -3.07
N PHE A 299 -2.78 11.60 -2.06
CA PHE A 299 -2.77 13.04 -2.23
C PHE A 299 -1.73 13.73 -1.34
N ASP A 300 -1.30 14.92 -1.76
CA ASP A 300 -0.60 15.88 -0.90
C ASP A 300 -1.55 17.03 -0.56
N ALA A 301 -2.02 17.10 0.69
CA ALA A 301 -2.91 18.16 1.14
C ALA A 301 -2.17 19.49 1.43
N GLY A 302 -0.85 19.54 1.23
CA GLY A 302 -0.05 20.74 1.42
C GLY A 302 0.09 21.15 2.89
N VAL A 303 0.52 22.38 3.12
CA VAL A 303 0.71 22.94 4.47
C VAL A 303 -0.48 23.78 4.91
N GLY A 304 -0.84 23.70 6.19
CA GLY A 304 -1.89 24.55 6.77
C GLY A 304 -2.69 23.87 7.88
N THR A 305 -3.52 24.67 8.55
CA THR A 305 -4.40 24.24 9.63
C THR A 305 -5.82 23.97 9.12
N ILE A 306 -6.49 22.98 9.72
CA ILE A 306 -7.86 22.60 9.36
C ILE A 306 -8.90 23.46 10.12
N ASP A 307 -8.58 23.93 11.34
CA ASP A 307 -9.38 24.87 12.16
C ASP A 307 -10.89 24.55 12.25
N GLY A 308 -11.26 23.27 12.35
CA GLY A 308 -12.68 22.88 12.44
C GLY A 308 -13.43 22.83 11.11
N ASP A 309 -12.82 23.24 9.99
CA ASP A 309 -13.47 23.26 8.67
C ASP A 309 -13.04 22.05 7.83
N VAL A 310 -13.88 21.00 7.83
CA VAL A 310 -13.70 19.80 6.98
C VAL A 310 -13.50 20.17 5.51
N GLY A 311 -14.19 21.22 5.03
CA GLY A 311 -14.10 21.66 3.64
C GLY A 311 -12.70 22.14 3.24
N LYS A 312 -11.83 22.51 4.20
CA LYS A 312 -10.42 22.80 3.89
C LYS A 312 -9.67 21.55 3.42
N ILE A 313 -10.01 20.37 3.94
CA ILE A 313 -9.40 19.10 3.53
C ILE A 313 -9.80 18.79 2.10
N THR A 314 -11.09 18.85 1.78
CA THR A 314 -11.61 18.68 0.42
C THR A 314 -10.91 19.63 -0.55
N ARG A 315 -10.95 20.94 -0.30
CA ARG A 315 -10.29 21.95 -1.16
C ARG A 315 -8.79 21.78 -1.30
N ALA A 316 -8.12 21.21 -0.30
CA ALA A 316 -6.69 20.90 -0.38
C ALA A 316 -6.43 19.72 -1.32
N ILE A 317 -7.23 18.66 -1.24
CA ILE A 317 -7.15 17.51 -2.15
C ILE A 317 -7.43 17.96 -3.59
N GLU A 318 -8.43 18.82 -3.82
CA GLU A 318 -8.77 19.35 -5.14
C GLU A 318 -7.62 20.15 -5.79
N LYS A 319 -6.73 20.72 -4.98
CA LYS A 319 -5.58 21.52 -5.42
C LYS A 319 -4.26 20.74 -5.38
N SER A 320 -4.30 19.45 -5.06
CA SER A 320 -3.09 18.67 -4.85
C SER A 320 -2.30 18.51 -6.15
N ASP A 321 -1.00 18.76 -6.09
CA ASP A 321 -0.08 18.50 -7.20
C ASP A 321 0.29 17.02 -7.34
N LYS A 322 -0.01 16.22 -6.31
CA LYS A 322 0.14 14.77 -6.28
C LYS A 322 -1.25 14.18 -6.10
N LEU A 323 -1.86 13.62 -7.14
CA LEU A 323 -3.22 13.07 -7.05
C LEU A 323 -3.33 11.83 -7.94
N TYR A 324 -3.29 10.65 -7.32
CA TYR A 324 -3.39 9.38 -8.04
C TYR A 324 -4.13 8.32 -7.22
N VAL A 325 -4.56 7.26 -7.88
CA VAL A 325 -5.08 6.06 -7.23
C VAL A 325 -4.11 4.91 -7.42
N GLU A 326 -4.07 4.02 -6.44
CA GLU A 326 -3.32 2.77 -6.49
C GLU A 326 -4.16 1.59 -5.99
N LEU A 327 -3.89 0.38 -6.49
CA LEU A 327 -4.46 -0.87 -5.96
C LEU A 327 -3.51 -1.52 -4.96
N ARG A 328 -4.05 -2.05 -3.85
CA ARG A 328 -3.27 -2.58 -2.71
C ARG A 328 -3.47 -4.07 -2.46
N HIS A 329 -4.66 -4.60 -2.78
CA HIS A 329 -5.03 -5.98 -2.45
C HIS A 329 -4.76 -6.96 -3.59
N ILE A 330 -3.78 -6.64 -4.44
CA ILE A 330 -3.25 -7.53 -5.48
C ILE A 330 -1.96 -8.15 -4.96
N GLY A 331 -1.80 -9.46 -5.15
CA GLY A 331 -0.57 -10.19 -4.89
C GLY A 331 0.45 -10.02 -6.01
N THR A 332 1.72 -10.30 -5.72
CA THR A 332 2.76 -10.31 -6.75
C THR A 332 2.40 -11.28 -7.89
N PRO A 333 2.47 -10.84 -9.17
CA PRO A 333 2.20 -11.69 -10.34
C PRO A 333 3.28 -12.77 -10.49
N GLN A 334 3.07 -13.76 -11.35
CA GLN A 334 4.00 -14.86 -11.62
C GLN A 334 5.16 -14.44 -12.55
N ASN A 335 5.00 -13.35 -13.30
CA ASN A 335 5.99 -12.81 -14.24
C ASN A 335 5.53 -11.43 -14.79
N MET A 336 6.39 -10.81 -15.61
CA MET A 336 6.12 -9.53 -16.28
C MET A 336 4.91 -9.57 -17.23
N MET A 337 4.61 -10.70 -17.86
CA MET A 337 3.46 -10.81 -18.77
C MET A 337 2.14 -10.75 -18.00
N GLU A 338 2.04 -11.45 -16.87
CA GLU A 338 0.88 -11.35 -15.98
C GLU A 338 0.77 -9.95 -15.36
N LEU A 339 1.90 -9.36 -14.93
CA LEU A 339 1.97 -7.99 -14.41
C LEU A 339 1.37 -7.00 -15.42
N ARG A 340 1.82 -7.05 -16.68
CA ARG A 340 1.32 -6.22 -17.77
C ARG A 340 -0.18 -6.38 -17.97
N LYS A 341 -0.69 -7.61 -17.92
CA LYS A 341 -2.12 -7.90 -18.05
C LYS A 341 -2.91 -7.25 -16.92
N ILE A 342 -2.52 -7.48 -15.67
CA ILE A 342 -3.20 -6.90 -14.49
C ILE A 342 -3.19 -5.37 -14.57
N TYR A 343 -2.04 -4.78 -14.92
CA TYR A 343 -1.91 -3.33 -15.00
C TYR A 343 -2.78 -2.76 -16.14
N GLN A 344 -2.83 -3.41 -17.31
CA GLN A 344 -3.73 -2.98 -18.39
C GLN A 344 -5.21 -2.98 -17.96
N VAL A 345 -5.67 -4.00 -17.24
CA VAL A 345 -7.04 -4.05 -16.72
C VAL A 345 -7.28 -2.88 -15.75
N PHE A 346 -6.35 -2.63 -14.83
CA PHE A 346 -6.45 -1.50 -13.90
C PHE A 346 -6.51 -0.15 -14.61
N VAL A 347 -5.65 0.09 -15.60
CA VAL A 347 -5.65 1.32 -16.39
C VAL A 347 -7.00 1.50 -17.08
N ASN A 348 -7.51 0.45 -17.73
CA ASN A 348 -8.81 0.51 -18.41
C ASN A 348 -9.97 0.79 -17.44
N LEU A 349 -9.94 0.24 -16.21
CA LEU A 349 -10.93 0.53 -15.18
C LEU A 349 -10.94 2.00 -14.77
N VAL A 350 -9.76 2.60 -14.63
CA VAL A 350 -9.65 4.02 -14.25
C VAL A 350 -10.01 4.94 -15.42
N GLU A 351 -9.54 4.63 -16.62
CA GLU A 351 -9.82 5.41 -17.83
C GLU A 351 -11.30 5.41 -18.23
N ARG A 352 -12.00 4.30 -17.98
CA ARG A 352 -13.42 4.13 -18.30
C ARG A 352 -14.31 4.14 -17.05
N ALA A 353 -13.81 4.64 -15.93
CA ALA A 353 -14.48 4.54 -14.63
C ALA A 353 -15.93 5.08 -14.64
N GLN A 354 -16.20 6.17 -15.36
CA GLN A 354 -17.54 6.72 -15.43
C GLN A 354 -18.53 5.77 -16.11
N GLU A 355 -18.17 5.23 -17.28
CA GLU A 355 -18.95 4.26 -18.04
C GLU A 355 -19.16 2.99 -17.20
N ILE A 356 -18.07 2.44 -16.66
CA ILE A 356 -18.08 1.20 -15.90
C ILE A 356 -18.92 1.34 -14.64
N ASN A 357 -18.73 2.39 -13.85
CA ASN A 357 -19.52 2.64 -12.64
C ASN A 357 -21.02 2.70 -12.97
N GLN A 358 -21.41 3.40 -14.04
CA GLN A 358 -22.82 3.49 -14.46
C GLN A 358 -23.40 2.11 -14.84
N THR A 359 -22.59 1.25 -15.44
CA THR A 359 -23.00 -0.10 -15.84
C THR A 359 -23.08 -1.06 -14.66
N ILE A 360 -22.12 -1.04 -13.72
CA ILE A 360 -22.03 -2.04 -12.64
C ILE A 360 -22.76 -1.63 -11.36
N SER A 361 -22.95 -0.34 -11.08
CA SER A 361 -23.62 0.10 -9.85
C SER A 361 -25.07 -0.40 -9.68
N PRO A 362 -25.85 -0.67 -10.75
CA PRO A 362 -27.16 -1.31 -10.59
C PRO A 362 -27.09 -2.81 -10.28
N LEU A 363 -25.94 -3.47 -10.55
CA LEU A 363 -25.76 -4.91 -10.41
C LEU A 363 -25.34 -5.31 -8.98
N ILE A 364 -24.53 -4.45 -8.37
CA ILE A 364 -23.98 -4.66 -7.03
C ILE A 364 -24.02 -3.35 -6.22
N SER A 365 -24.65 -3.41 -5.05
CA SER A 365 -24.64 -2.32 -4.08
C SER A 365 -23.32 -2.29 -3.29
N TRP A 366 -23.05 -1.17 -2.60
CA TRP A 366 -21.86 -1.03 -1.77
C TRP A 366 -21.75 -2.09 -0.67
N GLN A 367 -22.87 -2.39 0.00
CA GLN A 367 -22.93 -3.41 1.04
C GLN A 367 -22.69 -4.81 0.46
N GLU A 368 -23.29 -5.13 -0.69
CA GLU A 368 -23.04 -6.41 -1.38
C GLU A 368 -21.56 -6.53 -1.78
N ALA A 369 -20.93 -5.47 -2.29
CA ALA A 369 -19.50 -5.47 -2.61
C ALA A 369 -18.61 -5.70 -1.37
N GLN A 370 -18.98 -5.15 -0.21
CA GLN A 370 -18.27 -5.42 1.06
C GLN A 370 -18.39 -6.89 1.48
N ASP A 371 -19.59 -7.47 1.38
CA ASP A 371 -19.83 -8.87 1.76
C ASP A 371 -19.17 -9.85 0.78
N GLU A 372 -19.24 -9.58 -0.51
CA GLU A 372 -18.54 -10.31 -1.56
C GLU A 372 -17.01 -10.21 -1.41
N ASN A 373 -16.48 -9.04 -1.05
CA ASN A 373 -15.05 -8.87 -0.80
C ASN A 373 -14.62 -9.68 0.44
N ARG A 374 -15.45 -9.73 1.49
CA ARG A 374 -15.18 -10.58 2.65
C ARG A 374 -15.14 -12.06 2.26
N LEU A 375 -16.08 -12.50 1.42
CA LEU A 375 -16.11 -13.87 0.89
C LEU A 375 -14.85 -14.18 0.07
N ALA A 376 -14.44 -13.26 -0.81
CA ALA A 376 -13.23 -13.44 -1.63
C ALA A 376 -11.96 -13.54 -0.77
N VAL A 377 -11.80 -12.65 0.23
CA VAL A 377 -10.63 -12.66 1.13
C VAL A 377 -10.60 -13.91 2.02
N GLN A 378 -11.74 -14.35 2.54
CA GLN A 378 -11.80 -15.45 3.51
C GLN A 378 -11.81 -16.83 2.85
N ASN A 379 -12.49 -16.95 1.71
CA ASN A 379 -12.81 -18.25 1.11
C ASN A 379 -12.26 -18.41 -0.31
N GLY A 380 -11.62 -17.39 -0.89
CA GLY A 380 -11.19 -17.42 -2.30
C GLY A 380 -12.36 -17.65 -3.26
N ALA A 381 -13.54 -17.11 -2.94
CA ALA A 381 -14.77 -17.37 -3.66
C ALA A 381 -15.54 -16.09 -4.00
N LEU A 382 -16.27 -16.14 -5.11
CA LEU A 382 -17.16 -15.07 -5.56
C LEU A 382 -18.62 -15.48 -5.40
N GLY A 383 -19.44 -14.53 -4.96
CA GLY A 383 -20.90 -14.64 -4.96
C GLY A 383 -21.49 -14.33 -6.33
N ASP A 384 -22.81 -14.42 -6.42
CA ASP A 384 -23.53 -14.25 -7.69
C ASP A 384 -23.47 -12.80 -8.20
N LYS A 385 -23.35 -11.79 -7.32
CA LYS A 385 -23.26 -10.40 -7.77
C LYS A 385 -21.89 -10.12 -8.38
N SER A 386 -20.79 -10.58 -7.78
CA SER A 386 -19.49 -10.41 -8.41
C SER A 386 -19.37 -11.17 -9.72
N LYS A 387 -19.94 -12.38 -9.83
CA LYS A 387 -19.96 -13.11 -11.11
C LYS A 387 -20.69 -12.32 -12.20
N LEU A 388 -21.85 -11.74 -11.88
CA LEU A 388 -22.58 -10.89 -12.81
C LEU A 388 -21.79 -9.64 -13.21
N VAL A 389 -21.08 -9.00 -12.26
CA VAL A 389 -20.17 -7.89 -12.56
C VAL A 389 -19.05 -8.35 -13.49
N PHE A 390 -18.43 -9.51 -13.24
CA PHE A 390 -17.37 -10.05 -14.10
C PHE A 390 -17.84 -10.28 -15.54
N ASP A 391 -18.98 -10.94 -15.72
CA ASP A 391 -19.56 -11.19 -17.05
C ASP A 391 -19.81 -9.87 -17.80
N THR A 392 -20.33 -8.86 -17.08
CA THR A 392 -20.56 -7.52 -17.63
C THR A 392 -19.25 -6.83 -18.04
N LEU A 393 -18.21 -6.90 -17.21
CA LEU A 393 -16.89 -6.31 -17.52
C LEU A 393 -16.20 -7.04 -18.69
N LYS A 394 -16.45 -8.34 -18.84
CA LYS A 394 -15.98 -9.15 -19.97
C LYS A 394 -16.65 -8.75 -21.28
N GLU A 395 -17.95 -8.46 -21.26
CA GLU A 395 -18.67 -7.90 -22.42
C GLU A 395 -18.14 -6.51 -22.82
N LEU A 396 -17.73 -5.70 -21.84
CA LEU A 396 -17.07 -4.41 -22.05
C LEU A 396 -15.61 -4.53 -22.54
N GLY A 397 -15.08 -5.75 -22.69
CA GLY A 397 -13.73 -6.02 -23.19
C GLY A 397 -12.61 -5.74 -22.19
N LEU A 398 -12.90 -5.70 -20.88
CA LEU A 398 -11.88 -5.50 -19.85
C LEU A 398 -11.10 -6.77 -19.54
N PHE A 399 -11.76 -7.92 -19.63
CA PHE A 399 -11.18 -9.24 -19.42
C PHE A 399 -11.14 -10.04 -20.73
N GLN A 400 -10.22 -10.98 -20.85
CA GLN A 400 -10.14 -11.83 -22.04
C GLN A 400 -11.33 -12.80 -22.10
N LYS A 401 -11.82 -13.11 -23.32
CA LYS A 401 -12.99 -14.00 -23.50
C LYS A 401 -12.82 -15.39 -22.89
N GLU A 402 -11.58 -15.82 -22.71
CA GLU A 402 -11.23 -17.14 -22.18
C GLU A 402 -11.06 -17.17 -20.65
N GLU A 403 -11.06 -16.01 -19.98
CA GLU A 403 -11.04 -15.99 -18.52
C GLU A 403 -12.38 -16.50 -17.95
N THR A 404 -12.28 -17.50 -17.08
CA THR A 404 -13.39 -18.14 -16.36
C THR A 404 -13.13 -18.02 -14.86
N ILE A 405 -14.16 -17.64 -14.10
CA ILE A 405 -14.13 -17.51 -12.64
C ILE A 405 -14.90 -18.60 -11.92
#